data_AF-A0A1Q7HWT5-F1
#
_entry.id   AF-A0A1Q7HWT5-F1
#
_cell.length_a   1.000
_cell.length_b   1.000
_cell.length_c   1.000
_cell.angle_alpha   90.00
_cell.angle_beta   90.00
_cell.angle_gamma   90.00
#
_symmetry.space_group_name_H-M   'P 1'
#
loop_
_entity.id
_entity.type
_entity.pdbx_description
1 polymer ?
#
loop_
_entity_poly.entity_id
_entity_poly.type
_entity_poly.pdbx_seq_one_letter_code
_entity_poly.pdbx_strand_id
1 'polypeptide(L)'
;MTAPLDGIRVLEVGNYMAGPFCGMQLADLGADVVKIEDPRGGDLSRRLEPIIDGESGNFVRLNRSKRSIALDLKTAGGKDVFRRLAARADVIVENLRPGTMRDLGLDPRELLDANPRLVYAAVTGWGLDGPYAERPALDIIVQAMSGLMSVTGEEGGAPVKVGVSISDLTAGLYATIGIMGALAVREREGRGQMVDVSMFESSVSLAVWEAGTYFTTGEIPRAAGSAHRLVGPYQAVRASDGHFVIGATTPPTWTAFCQALGLERVERDARFADATVRREHADQLIPLIEEVTAARPAAQWLSVLREAGVPCGEIQDYAAVLNDPHLLARAFFVDLQHPRLGTVRALGTPLRFGSSRARITRGGPLLGEHTRDVLAEAGYARAEVEGLISSGAAQEAALGARP
;
A
#
# COMPACT_ATOMS: atom_id res chain seq x y z
N MET A 1 13.11 20.85 12.00
CA MET A 1 13.65 19.74 11.17
C MET A 1 12.76 19.58 9.96
N THR A 2 13.35 19.66 8.77
CA THR A 2 12.69 19.62 7.45
C THR A 2 12.27 18.19 7.12
N ALA A 3 11.07 18.00 6.56
CA ALA A 3 10.62 16.70 6.07
C ALA A 3 11.22 16.42 4.67
N PRO A 4 11.37 15.15 4.24
CA PRO A 4 12.03 14.82 2.98
C PRO A 4 11.47 15.52 1.72
N LEU A 5 10.16 15.74 1.66
CA LEU A 5 9.47 16.40 0.53
C LEU A 5 8.88 17.76 0.93
N ASP A 6 9.45 18.43 1.93
CA ASP A 6 9.05 19.78 2.31
C ASP A 6 9.20 20.73 1.11
N GLY A 7 8.16 21.50 0.81
CA GLY A 7 8.12 22.39 -0.36
C GLY A 7 7.65 21.75 -1.68
N ILE A 8 7.42 20.43 -1.73
CA ILE A 8 6.85 19.76 -2.90
C ILE A 8 5.32 19.87 -2.88
N ARG A 9 4.72 20.36 -3.96
CA ARG A 9 3.28 20.46 -4.15
C ARG A 9 2.75 19.35 -5.08
N VAL A 10 1.76 18.61 -4.60
CA VAL A 10 1.16 17.47 -5.31
C VAL A 10 -0.33 17.72 -5.55
N LEU A 11 -0.81 17.50 -6.77
CA LEU A 11 -2.24 17.37 -7.05
C LEU A 11 -2.58 15.89 -7.21
N GLU A 12 -3.55 15.41 -6.44
CA GLU A 12 -4.02 14.03 -6.51
C GLU A 12 -5.42 13.97 -7.11
N VAL A 13 -5.56 13.36 -8.29
CA VAL A 13 -6.84 12.98 -8.92
C VAL A 13 -7.04 11.47 -8.72
N GLY A 14 -7.12 11.07 -7.45
CA GLY A 14 -7.15 9.67 -7.03
C GLY A 14 -8.53 9.21 -6.57
N ASN A 15 -8.88 7.96 -6.86
CA ASN A 15 -10.04 7.25 -6.31
C ASN A 15 -9.61 5.92 -5.66
N TYR A 16 -10.37 5.46 -4.67
CA TYR A 16 -10.14 4.19 -3.99
C TYR A 16 -8.77 4.11 -3.31
N MET A 17 -7.82 3.31 -3.83
CA MET A 17 -6.63 2.88 -3.07
C MET A 17 -5.30 3.25 -3.73
N ALA A 18 -4.96 2.77 -4.94
CA ALA A 18 -3.58 2.87 -5.46
C ALA A 18 -3.04 4.32 -5.55
N GLY A 19 -3.76 5.22 -6.22
CA GLY A 19 -3.40 6.64 -6.29
C GLY A 19 -3.44 7.34 -4.92
N PRO A 20 -4.54 7.20 -4.15
CA PRO A 20 -4.61 7.75 -2.79
C PRO A 20 -3.53 7.24 -1.83
N PHE A 21 -3.09 5.99 -1.95
CA PHE A 21 -2.02 5.43 -1.14
C PHE A 21 -0.67 6.07 -1.49
N CYS A 22 -0.38 6.26 -2.78
CA CYS A 22 0.77 7.04 -3.24
C CYS A 22 0.76 8.47 -2.65
N GLY A 23 -0.36 9.19 -2.80
CA GLY A 23 -0.46 10.55 -2.26
C GLY A 23 -0.38 10.60 -0.73
N MET A 24 -0.85 9.57 -0.01
CA MET A 24 -0.67 9.46 1.45
C MET A 24 0.82 9.36 1.81
N GLN A 25 1.57 8.53 1.09
CA GLN A 25 3.01 8.34 1.32
C GLN A 25 3.77 9.65 1.04
N LEU A 26 3.43 10.38 -0.02
CA LEU A 26 4.02 11.69 -0.31
C LEU A 26 3.68 12.73 0.77
N ALA A 27 2.43 12.75 1.27
CA ALA A 27 2.02 13.62 2.36
C ALA A 27 2.77 13.29 3.67
N ASP A 28 2.92 12.00 3.99
CA ASP A 28 3.68 11.53 5.16
C ASP A 28 5.18 11.89 5.05
N LEU A 29 5.72 11.97 3.83
CA LEU A 29 7.08 12.50 3.57
C LEU A 29 7.14 14.03 3.59
N GLY A 30 6.01 14.70 3.79
CA GLY A 30 5.90 16.13 4.05
C GLY A 30 5.50 16.99 2.85
N ALA A 31 5.11 16.41 1.72
CA ALA A 31 4.58 17.15 0.58
C ALA A 31 3.21 17.79 0.88
N ASP A 32 2.91 18.92 0.24
CA ASP A 32 1.59 19.54 0.25
C ASP A 32 0.71 18.85 -0.79
N VAL A 33 -0.07 17.87 -0.34
CA VAL A 33 -0.95 17.06 -1.21
C VAL A 33 -2.36 17.62 -1.19
N VAL A 34 -2.80 18.10 -2.36
CA VAL A 34 -4.15 18.60 -2.61
C VAL A 34 -4.92 17.56 -3.43
N LYS A 35 -5.90 16.91 -2.79
CA LYS A 35 -6.80 15.96 -3.43
C LYS A 35 -7.92 16.70 -4.16
N ILE A 36 -8.04 16.45 -5.46
CA ILE A 36 -9.08 17.00 -6.34
C ILE A 36 -10.24 16.00 -6.36
N GLU A 37 -11.43 16.45 -5.98
CA GLU A 37 -12.58 15.56 -5.74
C GLU A 37 -13.85 16.04 -6.46
N ASP A 38 -14.68 15.11 -6.96
CA ASP A 38 -15.98 15.45 -7.56
C ASP A 38 -16.90 16.08 -6.48
N PRO A 39 -17.48 17.27 -6.70
CA PRO A 39 -18.38 17.91 -5.73
C PRO A 39 -19.55 17.04 -5.26
N ARG A 40 -20.03 16.13 -6.12
CA ARG A 40 -21.24 15.33 -5.87
C ARG A 40 -21.02 14.19 -4.87
N GLY A 41 -19.80 13.94 -4.43
CA GLY A 41 -19.54 12.95 -3.38
C GLY A 41 -18.10 12.52 -3.20
N GLY A 42 -17.17 13.21 -3.86
CA GLY A 42 -15.74 13.02 -3.78
C GLY A 42 -15.25 11.65 -4.20
N ASP A 43 -14.13 11.24 -3.60
CA ASP A 43 -13.59 9.90 -3.76
C ASP A 43 -14.65 8.84 -3.40
N LEU A 44 -14.77 7.80 -4.21
CA LEU A 44 -15.70 6.70 -3.98
C LEU A 44 -15.47 6.00 -2.62
N SER A 45 -14.24 6.03 -2.09
CA SER A 45 -13.92 5.51 -0.77
C SER A 45 -14.58 6.24 0.40
N ARG A 46 -15.07 7.48 0.21
CA ARG A 46 -15.86 8.21 1.23
C ARG A 46 -17.15 7.49 1.62
N ARG A 47 -17.67 6.63 0.73
CA ARG A 47 -18.90 5.84 0.93
C ARG A 47 -18.65 4.41 1.42
N LEU A 48 -17.40 4.04 1.68
CA LEU A 48 -17.06 2.69 2.13
C LEU A 48 -17.16 2.59 3.64
N GLU A 49 -17.88 1.59 4.12
CA GLU A 49 -17.97 1.24 5.54
C GLU A 49 -16.59 0.93 6.15
N PRO A 50 -16.40 1.12 7.48
CA PRO A 50 -17.38 1.65 8.43
C PRO A 50 -17.57 3.17 8.32
N ILE A 51 -18.81 3.65 8.36
CA ILE A 51 -19.19 5.08 8.37
C ILE A 51 -19.54 5.51 9.81
N ILE A 52 -18.88 6.57 10.29
CA ILE A 52 -19.13 7.18 11.60
C ILE A 52 -19.37 8.67 11.35
N ASP A 53 -20.44 9.25 11.90
CA ASP A 53 -20.84 10.66 11.69
C ASP A 53 -20.81 11.12 10.21
N GLY A 54 -21.15 10.21 9.29
CA GLY A 54 -21.16 10.47 7.85
C GLY A 54 -19.79 10.44 7.17
N GLU A 55 -18.71 10.08 7.88
CA GLU A 55 -17.36 9.94 7.32
C GLU A 55 -16.90 8.48 7.33
N SER A 56 -16.31 8.03 6.22
CA SER A 56 -15.70 6.70 6.14
C SER A 56 -14.42 6.64 6.98
N GLY A 57 -14.38 5.68 7.90
CA GLY A 57 -13.17 5.39 8.68
C GLY A 57 -11.98 5.00 7.80
N ASN A 58 -12.22 4.37 6.65
CA ASN A 58 -11.17 3.99 5.71
C ASN A 58 -10.64 5.21 4.94
N PHE A 59 -11.54 6.05 4.43
CA PHE A 59 -11.16 7.28 3.74
C PHE A 59 -10.27 8.17 4.61
N VAL A 60 -10.70 8.41 5.86
CA VAL A 60 -10.01 9.29 6.81
C VAL A 60 -8.58 8.82 7.09
N ARG A 61 -8.32 7.50 7.10
CA ARG A 61 -6.99 6.95 7.36
C ARG A 61 -6.10 6.96 6.13
N LEU A 62 -6.66 6.65 4.97
CA LEU A 62 -5.95 6.63 3.69
C LEU A 62 -5.64 8.02 3.14
N ASN A 63 -6.45 9.02 3.49
CA ASN A 63 -6.29 10.39 3.00
C ASN A 63 -5.75 11.35 4.08
N ARG A 64 -5.16 10.81 5.14
CA ARG A 64 -4.52 11.59 6.22
C ARG A 64 -3.50 12.60 5.68
N SER A 65 -3.35 13.70 6.39
CA SER A 65 -2.42 14.81 6.07
C SER A 65 -2.68 15.56 4.74
N LYS A 66 -3.65 15.13 3.92
CA LYS A 66 -4.01 15.79 2.65
C LYS A 66 -4.94 16.98 2.86
N ARG A 67 -4.99 17.87 1.87
CA ARG A 67 -6.04 18.88 1.69
C ARG A 67 -7.05 18.38 0.66
N SER A 68 -8.29 18.85 0.72
CA SER A 68 -9.35 18.50 -0.24
C SER A 68 -9.92 19.76 -0.88
N ILE A 69 -9.98 19.76 -2.20
CA ILE A 69 -10.76 20.71 -3.00
C ILE A 69 -11.81 19.93 -3.77
N ALA A 70 -13.08 20.33 -3.62
CA ALA A 70 -14.17 19.79 -4.41
C ALA A 70 -14.31 20.62 -5.69
N LEU A 71 -14.01 20.02 -6.84
CA LEU A 71 -13.86 20.69 -8.13
C LEU A 71 -14.46 19.84 -9.26
N ASP A 72 -15.44 20.37 -9.99
CA ASP A 72 -16.02 19.67 -11.13
C ASP A 72 -15.18 19.88 -12.40
N LEU A 73 -14.30 18.91 -12.69
CA LEU A 73 -13.43 18.90 -13.87
C LEU A 73 -14.17 18.77 -15.21
N LYS A 74 -15.50 18.61 -15.21
CA LYS A 74 -16.31 18.63 -16.45
C LYS A 74 -16.70 20.05 -16.86
N THR A 75 -16.72 21.00 -15.91
CA THR A 75 -17.04 22.41 -16.17
C THR A 75 -15.84 23.16 -16.73
N ALA A 76 -16.07 24.24 -17.49
CA ALA A 76 -14.99 25.10 -17.96
C ALA A 76 -14.21 25.75 -16.81
N GLY A 77 -14.92 26.19 -15.76
CA GLY A 77 -14.31 26.77 -14.56
C GLY A 77 -13.42 25.78 -13.80
N GLY A 78 -13.90 24.54 -13.60
CA GLY A 78 -13.09 23.51 -12.94
C GLY A 78 -11.82 23.14 -13.72
N LYS A 79 -11.91 23.09 -15.06
CA LYS A 79 -10.74 22.87 -15.92
C LYS A 79 -9.74 24.03 -15.85
N ASP A 80 -10.20 25.29 -15.84
CA ASP A 80 -9.34 26.46 -15.68
C ASP A 80 -8.59 26.42 -14.33
N VAL A 81 -9.32 26.17 -13.24
CA VAL A 81 -8.73 26.02 -11.90
C VAL A 81 -7.66 24.93 -11.88
N PHE A 82 -7.96 23.75 -12.42
CA PHE A 82 -7.00 22.65 -12.44
C PHE A 82 -5.74 23.00 -13.22
N ARG A 83 -5.85 23.65 -14.40
CA ARG A 83 -4.68 24.08 -15.18
C ARG A 83 -3.83 25.10 -14.42
N ARG A 84 -4.45 26.06 -13.72
CA ARG A 84 -3.70 27.03 -12.88
C ARG A 84 -2.98 26.36 -11.72
N LEU A 85 -3.60 25.37 -11.09
CA LEU A 85 -2.96 24.57 -10.05
C LEU A 85 -1.80 23.75 -10.62
N ALA A 86 -2.01 23.08 -11.76
CA ALA A 86 -1.01 22.24 -12.42
C ALA A 86 0.22 23.03 -12.87
N ALA A 87 0.04 24.29 -13.30
CA ALA A 87 1.14 25.19 -13.65
C ALA A 87 2.09 25.52 -12.47
N ARG A 88 1.66 25.25 -11.23
CA ARG A 88 2.42 25.50 -10.00
C ARG A 88 2.70 24.22 -9.21
N ALA A 89 2.27 23.07 -9.71
CA ALA A 89 2.49 21.78 -9.06
C ALA A 89 3.86 21.21 -9.42
N ASP A 90 4.45 20.49 -8.48
CA ASP A 90 5.65 19.68 -8.74
C ASP A 90 5.27 18.29 -9.26
N VAL A 91 4.16 17.76 -8.76
CA VAL A 91 3.69 16.41 -9.07
C VAL A 91 2.18 16.42 -9.31
N ILE A 92 1.73 15.65 -10.30
CA ILE A 92 0.34 15.21 -10.42
C ILE A 92 0.32 13.69 -10.28
N VAL A 93 -0.61 13.16 -9.48
CA VAL A 93 -0.87 11.73 -9.36
C VAL A 93 -2.32 11.47 -9.74
N GLU A 94 -2.57 10.53 -10.64
CA GLU A 94 -3.92 10.08 -10.96
C GLU A 94 -3.98 8.56 -11.11
N ASN A 95 -5.18 7.99 -10.93
CA ASN A 95 -5.42 6.56 -11.14
C ASN A 95 -6.75 6.30 -11.86
N LEU A 96 -7.07 7.16 -12.82
CA LEU A 96 -8.22 7.03 -13.70
C LEU A 96 -7.92 6.02 -14.80
N ARG A 97 -8.94 5.67 -15.59
CA ARG A 97 -8.72 4.84 -16.77
C ARG A 97 -7.90 5.62 -17.79
N PRO A 98 -6.98 4.96 -18.54
CA PRO A 98 -6.26 5.61 -19.62
C PRO A 98 -7.19 6.42 -20.53
N GLY A 99 -6.80 7.65 -20.84
CA GLY A 99 -7.60 8.58 -21.67
C GLY A 99 -8.58 9.47 -20.90
N THR A 100 -8.97 9.15 -19.66
CA THR A 100 -9.98 9.94 -18.93
C THR A 100 -9.57 11.42 -18.78
N MET A 101 -8.31 11.69 -18.45
CA MET A 101 -7.81 13.07 -18.32
C MET A 101 -7.84 13.83 -19.66
N ARG A 102 -7.55 13.15 -20.77
CA ARG A 102 -7.67 13.72 -22.12
C ARG A 102 -9.13 14.01 -22.47
N ASP A 103 -10.07 13.13 -22.14
CA ASP A 103 -11.50 13.34 -22.38
C ASP A 103 -12.05 14.51 -21.54
N LEU A 104 -11.45 14.78 -20.39
CA LEU A 104 -11.71 15.99 -19.59
C LEU A 104 -11.05 17.25 -20.18
N GLY A 105 -10.23 17.15 -21.22
CA GLY A 105 -9.46 18.25 -21.80
C GLY A 105 -8.25 18.67 -20.94
N LEU A 106 -7.72 17.74 -20.15
CA LEU A 106 -6.58 17.91 -19.25
C LEU A 106 -5.50 16.89 -19.62
N ASP A 107 -5.13 16.84 -20.89
CA ASP A 107 -4.20 15.84 -21.43
C ASP A 107 -2.83 15.93 -20.70
N PRO A 108 -2.29 14.80 -20.20
CA PRO A 108 -1.00 14.79 -19.51
C PRO A 108 0.15 15.42 -20.31
N ARG A 109 0.17 15.25 -21.64
CA ARG A 109 1.20 15.82 -22.51
C ARG A 109 1.12 17.34 -22.51
N GLU A 110 -0.08 17.89 -22.66
CA GLU A 110 -0.31 19.34 -22.62
C GLU A 110 0.08 19.94 -21.27
N LEU A 111 -0.20 19.23 -20.17
CA LEU A 111 0.19 19.66 -18.82
C LEU A 111 1.70 19.65 -18.64
N LEU A 112 2.41 18.64 -19.15
CA LEU A 112 3.88 18.57 -19.14
C LEU A 112 4.52 19.64 -20.02
N ASP A 113 3.93 19.97 -21.17
CA ASP A 113 4.40 21.05 -22.04
C ASP A 113 4.22 22.42 -21.39
N ALA A 114 3.08 22.64 -20.71
CA ALA A 114 2.79 23.88 -20.00
C ALA A 114 3.63 24.06 -18.72
N ASN A 115 4.01 22.96 -18.06
CA ASN A 115 4.91 22.96 -16.91
C ASN A 115 6.03 21.93 -17.12
N PRO A 116 7.15 22.29 -17.78
CA PRO A 116 8.23 21.36 -18.10
C PRO A 116 8.93 20.72 -16.89
N ARG A 117 8.69 21.24 -15.68
CA ARG A 117 9.22 20.71 -14.41
C ARG A 117 8.28 19.70 -13.75
N LEU A 118 7.06 19.54 -14.26
CA LEU A 118 6.04 18.68 -13.69
C LEU A 118 6.44 17.20 -13.80
N VAL A 119 6.33 16.48 -12.69
CA VAL A 119 6.28 15.01 -12.69
C VAL A 119 4.82 14.59 -12.77
N TYR A 120 4.45 13.81 -13.78
CA TYR A 120 3.10 13.28 -13.90
C TYR A 120 3.12 11.78 -13.65
N ALA A 121 2.36 11.28 -12.68
CA ALA A 121 2.27 9.86 -12.37
C ALA A 121 0.86 9.33 -12.67
N ALA A 122 0.79 8.35 -13.56
CA ALA A 122 -0.43 7.62 -13.89
C ALA A 122 -0.34 6.22 -13.26
N VAL A 123 -1.27 5.90 -12.36
CA VAL A 123 -1.34 4.60 -11.69
C VAL A 123 -2.54 3.83 -12.24
N THR A 124 -2.32 2.98 -13.22
CA THR A 124 -3.40 2.33 -13.98
C THR A 124 -3.42 0.83 -13.74
N GLY A 125 -4.52 0.18 -14.11
CA GLY A 125 -4.66 -1.27 -13.95
C GLY A 125 -3.63 -2.09 -14.71
N TRP A 126 -3.35 -1.67 -15.95
CA TRP A 126 -2.64 -2.47 -16.94
C TRP A 126 -1.46 -1.75 -17.60
N GLY A 127 -1.25 -0.46 -17.32
CA GLY A 127 -0.35 0.44 -18.05
C GLY A 127 -1.12 1.40 -18.96
N LEU A 128 -0.45 2.47 -19.39
CA LEU A 128 -1.01 3.42 -20.37
C LEU A 128 -1.04 2.85 -21.79
N ASP A 129 -0.33 1.75 -22.04
CA ASP A 129 -0.26 1.05 -23.32
C ASP A 129 -0.42 -0.48 -23.18
N GLY A 130 -0.22 -1.19 -24.29
CA GLY A 130 -0.40 -2.63 -24.37
C GLY A 130 -1.85 -3.07 -24.61
N PRO A 131 -2.06 -4.38 -24.84
CA PRO A 131 -3.36 -4.92 -25.28
C PRO A 131 -4.46 -4.81 -24.23
N TYR A 132 -4.10 -4.54 -22.97
CA TYR A 132 -5.03 -4.51 -21.83
C TYR A 132 -5.28 -3.10 -21.30
N ALA A 133 -4.63 -2.06 -21.84
CA ALA A 133 -4.70 -0.68 -21.33
C ALA A 133 -6.13 -0.19 -21.04
N GLU A 134 -7.07 -0.45 -21.96
CA GLU A 134 -8.45 0.05 -21.85
C GLU A 134 -9.35 -0.80 -20.94
N ARG A 135 -8.86 -1.93 -20.42
CA ARG A 135 -9.68 -2.82 -19.60
C ARG A 135 -9.90 -2.21 -18.21
N PRO A 136 -11.08 -2.39 -17.60
CA PRO A 136 -11.27 -2.06 -16.20
C PRO A 136 -10.38 -2.95 -15.34
N ALA A 137 -9.82 -2.38 -14.27
CA ALA A 137 -9.06 -3.13 -13.28
C ALA A 137 -9.58 -2.82 -11.87
N LEU A 138 -9.55 -3.85 -11.05
CA LEU A 138 -9.66 -3.80 -9.61
C LEU A 138 -8.59 -4.74 -9.06
N ASP A 139 -8.13 -4.51 -7.83
CA ASP A 139 -7.10 -5.31 -7.19
C ASP A 139 -7.32 -6.83 -7.34
N ILE A 140 -8.53 -7.32 -7.09
CA ILE A 140 -8.84 -8.76 -7.18
C ILE A 140 -8.65 -9.32 -8.59
N ILE A 141 -8.95 -8.54 -9.64
CA ILE A 141 -8.76 -8.96 -11.04
C ILE A 141 -7.27 -9.02 -11.36
N VAL A 142 -6.50 -8.04 -10.88
CA VAL A 142 -5.05 -8.01 -11.04
C VAL A 142 -4.38 -9.15 -10.27
N GLN A 143 -4.81 -9.45 -9.05
CA GLN A 143 -4.30 -10.60 -8.28
C GLN A 143 -4.54 -11.93 -9.01
N ALA A 144 -5.71 -12.10 -9.63
CA ALA A 144 -6.04 -13.32 -10.37
C ALA A 144 -5.15 -13.48 -11.61
N MET A 145 -4.88 -12.39 -12.33
CA MET A 145 -4.09 -12.45 -13.57
C MET A 145 -2.57 -12.47 -13.33
N SER A 146 -2.08 -11.89 -12.23
CA SER A 146 -0.63 -11.72 -11.96
C SER A 146 0.06 -12.99 -11.48
N GLY A 147 -0.67 -14.09 -11.32
CA GLY A 147 -0.15 -15.34 -10.77
C GLY A 147 -0.17 -15.41 -9.25
N LEU A 148 -0.45 -14.31 -8.53
CA LEU A 148 -0.50 -14.28 -7.06
C LEU A 148 -1.49 -15.31 -6.50
N MET A 149 -2.67 -15.47 -7.10
CA MET A 149 -3.64 -16.49 -6.66
C MET A 149 -3.20 -17.93 -6.95
N SER A 150 -2.32 -18.16 -7.94
CA SER A 150 -1.77 -19.51 -8.24
C SER A 150 -0.85 -20.01 -7.14
N VAL A 151 -0.21 -19.07 -6.42
CA VAL A 151 0.83 -19.35 -5.43
C VAL A 151 0.39 -19.11 -3.99
N THR A 152 -0.85 -18.64 -3.79
CA THR A 152 -1.44 -18.37 -2.48
C THR A 152 -2.46 -19.45 -2.14
N GLY A 153 -2.46 -19.92 -0.89
CA GLY A 153 -3.43 -20.89 -0.37
C GLY A 153 -2.85 -22.27 -0.10
N GLU A 154 -3.73 -23.22 0.17
CA GLU A 154 -3.38 -24.63 0.38
C GLU A 154 -3.13 -25.34 -0.96
N GLU A 155 -2.24 -26.33 -0.95
CA GLU A 155 -1.99 -27.16 -2.11
C GLU A 155 -3.26 -27.92 -2.54
N GLY A 156 -3.60 -27.86 -3.82
CA GLY A 156 -4.83 -28.46 -4.35
C GLY A 156 -6.13 -27.77 -3.92
N GLY A 157 -6.05 -26.65 -3.17
CA GLY A 157 -7.20 -25.87 -2.74
C GLY A 157 -7.82 -25.01 -3.86
N ALA A 158 -8.99 -24.43 -3.56
CA ALA A 158 -9.59 -23.42 -4.43
C ALA A 158 -8.72 -22.14 -4.47
N PRO A 159 -8.77 -21.34 -5.56
CA PRO A 159 -8.00 -20.10 -5.64
C PRO A 159 -8.33 -19.15 -4.49
N VAL A 160 -7.29 -18.59 -3.87
CA VAL A 160 -7.41 -17.59 -2.80
C VAL A 160 -6.56 -16.36 -3.13
N LYS A 161 -7.03 -15.21 -2.67
CA LYS A 161 -6.33 -13.93 -2.83
C LYS A 161 -5.46 -13.63 -1.61
N VAL A 162 -4.46 -12.77 -1.78
CA VAL A 162 -3.79 -12.14 -0.63
C VAL A 162 -4.82 -11.31 0.15
N GLY A 163 -4.76 -11.38 1.48
CA GLY A 163 -5.78 -10.81 2.36
C GLY A 163 -6.00 -9.31 2.17
N VAL A 164 -4.92 -8.56 1.95
CA VAL A 164 -4.94 -7.11 1.67
C VAL A 164 -5.00 -6.81 0.17
N SER A 165 -5.29 -5.55 -0.20
CA SER A 165 -5.28 -5.07 -1.59
C SER A 165 -3.85 -4.93 -2.12
N ILE A 166 -3.14 -6.05 -2.24
CA ILE A 166 -1.70 -6.07 -2.49
C ILE A 166 -1.32 -5.40 -3.82
N SER A 167 -2.14 -5.51 -4.85
CA SER A 167 -1.86 -4.91 -6.16
C SER A 167 -2.01 -3.39 -6.11
N ASP A 168 -3.06 -2.89 -5.45
CA ASP A 168 -3.24 -1.45 -5.23
C ASP A 168 -2.08 -0.87 -4.41
N LEU A 169 -1.74 -1.52 -3.29
CA LEU A 169 -0.71 -1.06 -2.36
C LEU A 169 0.67 -1.08 -3.02
N THR A 170 1.00 -2.15 -3.75
CA THR A 170 2.29 -2.27 -4.45
C THR A 170 2.41 -1.25 -5.57
N ALA A 171 1.35 -1.02 -6.35
CA ALA A 171 1.34 0.04 -7.36
C ALA A 171 1.52 1.43 -6.74
N GLY A 172 0.86 1.72 -5.61
CA GLY A 172 1.06 2.97 -4.87
C GLY A 172 2.49 3.15 -4.35
N LEU A 173 3.15 2.06 -3.92
CA LEU A 173 4.56 2.08 -3.55
C LEU A 173 5.47 2.35 -4.76
N TYR A 174 5.29 1.66 -5.88
CA TYR A 174 6.06 1.91 -7.09
C TYR A 174 5.84 3.32 -7.65
N ALA A 175 4.63 3.86 -7.59
CA ALA A 175 4.35 5.24 -7.95
C ALA A 175 5.11 6.22 -7.06
N THR A 176 5.14 5.98 -5.74
CA THR A 176 5.93 6.80 -4.81
C THR A 176 7.42 6.73 -5.16
N ILE A 177 7.97 5.54 -5.42
CA ILE A 177 9.37 5.34 -5.82
C ILE A 177 9.67 6.06 -7.13
N GLY A 178 8.82 5.88 -8.14
CA GLY A 178 8.96 6.49 -9.46
C GLY A 178 8.91 8.01 -9.41
N ILE A 179 8.01 8.59 -8.61
CA ILE A 179 7.94 10.03 -8.38
C ILE A 179 9.22 10.54 -7.71
N MET A 180 9.71 9.87 -6.65
CA MET A 180 10.96 10.27 -6.00
C MET A 180 12.15 10.21 -6.97
N GLY A 181 12.22 9.17 -7.80
CA GLY A 181 13.22 9.05 -8.87
C GLY A 181 13.12 10.17 -9.89
N ALA A 182 11.91 10.48 -10.36
CA ALA A 182 11.66 11.54 -11.32
C ALA A 182 11.96 12.94 -10.75
N LEU A 183 11.63 13.20 -9.48
CA LEU A 183 12.03 14.43 -8.79
C LEU A 183 13.55 14.53 -8.68
N ALA A 184 14.25 13.44 -8.37
CA ALA A 184 15.72 13.43 -8.32
C ALA A 184 16.37 13.73 -9.69
N VAL A 185 15.79 13.22 -10.78
CA VAL A 185 16.21 13.56 -12.15
C VAL A 185 15.93 15.03 -12.44
N ARG A 186 14.73 15.53 -12.10
CA ARG A 186 14.32 16.92 -12.29
C ARG A 186 15.26 17.92 -11.62
N GLU A 187 15.78 17.62 -10.44
CA GLU A 187 16.76 18.50 -9.77
C GLU A 187 18.10 18.59 -10.51
N ARG A 188 18.45 17.58 -11.32
CA ARG A 188 19.69 17.57 -12.11
C ARG A 188 19.50 18.17 -13.50
N GLU A 189 18.39 17.85 -14.14
CA GLU A 189 18.15 18.16 -15.55
C GLU A 189 17.18 19.33 -15.76
N GLY A 190 16.53 19.79 -14.69
CA GLY A 190 15.58 20.87 -14.74
C GLY A 190 14.23 20.50 -15.34
N ARG A 191 14.00 19.24 -15.73
CA ARG A 191 12.78 18.77 -16.40
C ARG A 191 12.12 17.61 -15.64
N GLY A 192 10.80 17.66 -15.54
CA GLY A 192 10.00 16.54 -15.06
C GLY A 192 9.68 15.54 -16.19
N GLN A 193 8.89 14.52 -15.87
CA GLN A 193 8.56 13.44 -16.81
C GLN A 193 7.28 12.69 -16.40
N MET A 194 6.78 11.87 -17.33
CA MET A 194 5.74 10.88 -17.05
C MET A 194 6.32 9.69 -16.28
N VAL A 195 5.56 9.20 -15.31
CA VAL A 195 5.78 7.97 -14.55
C VAL A 195 4.53 7.11 -14.75
N ASP A 196 4.62 6.09 -15.59
CA ASP A 196 3.55 5.11 -15.79
C ASP A 196 3.75 3.93 -14.84
N VAL A 197 2.73 3.61 -14.03
CA VAL A 197 2.75 2.49 -13.11
C VAL A 197 1.52 1.62 -13.33
N SER A 198 1.77 0.42 -13.83
CA SER A 198 0.77 -0.64 -13.97
C SER A 198 0.61 -1.42 -12.67
N MET A 199 -0.62 -1.59 -12.19
CA MET A 199 -0.93 -2.50 -11.09
C MET A 199 -0.53 -3.93 -11.44
N PHE A 200 -0.73 -4.34 -12.69
CA PHE A 200 -0.39 -5.68 -13.16
C PHE A 200 1.10 -5.95 -13.12
N GLU A 201 1.93 -5.07 -13.70
CA GLU A 201 3.39 -5.23 -13.66
C GLU A 201 3.93 -5.12 -12.22
N SER A 202 3.35 -4.21 -11.42
CA SER A 202 3.66 -4.08 -10.00
C SER A 202 3.45 -5.40 -9.25
N SER A 203 2.32 -6.08 -9.47
CA SER A 203 2.04 -7.37 -8.82
C SER A 203 2.91 -8.50 -9.35
N VAL A 204 3.15 -8.57 -10.66
CA VAL A 204 4.03 -9.59 -11.26
C VAL A 204 5.47 -9.43 -10.77
N SER A 205 5.93 -8.19 -10.53
CA SER A 205 7.29 -7.92 -10.03
C SER A 205 7.59 -8.54 -8.66
N LEU A 206 6.56 -8.90 -7.88
CA LEU A 206 6.73 -9.55 -6.57
C LEU A 206 7.13 -11.03 -6.70
N ALA A 207 6.92 -11.65 -7.87
CA ALA A 207 7.10 -13.07 -8.14
C ALA A 207 8.57 -13.45 -8.44
N VAL A 208 9.52 -12.93 -7.67
CA VAL A 208 10.97 -13.06 -7.95
C VAL A 208 11.41 -14.52 -7.98
N TRP A 209 11.01 -15.30 -6.98
CA TRP A 209 11.37 -16.72 -6.89
C TRP A 209 10.57 -17.58 -7.85
N GLU A 210 9.29 -17.27 -8.01
CA GLU A 210 8.38 -17.96 -8.93
C GLU A 210 8.85 -17.84 -10.39
N ALA A 211 9.23 -16.63 -10.81
CA ALA A 211 9.82 -16.37 -12.11
C ALA A 211 11.18 -17.09 -12.25
N GLY A 212 12.00 -17.07 -11.19
CA GLY A 212 13.27 -17.80 -11.15
C GLY A 212 13.09 -19.30 -11.38
N THR A 213 12.15 -19.95 -10.67
CA THR A 213 11.81 -21.36 -10.86
C THR A 213 11.33 -21.61 -12.28
N TYR A 214 10.34 -20.87 -12.76
CA TYR A 214 9.76 -21.10 -14.08
C TYR A 214 10.78 -20.89 -15.22
N PHE A 215 11.57 -19.82 -15.18
CA PHE A 215 12.57 -19.55 -16.23
C PHE A 215 13.75 -20.53 -16.20
N THR A 216 14.04 -21.14 -15.05
CA THR A 216 15.15 -22.09 -14.91
C THR A 216 14.74 -23.52 -15.28
N THR A 217 13.58 -23.98 -14.84
CA THR A 217 13.17 -25.40 -14.94
C THR A 217 11.93 -25.63 -15.79
N GLY A 218 11.18 -24.59 -16.14
CA GLY A 218 9.85 -24.69 -16.74
C GLY A 218 8.75 -25.14 -15.76
N GLU A 219 9.10 -25.36 -14.48
CA GLU A 219 8.14 -25.75 -13.46
C GLU A 219 7.20 -24.59 -13.11
N ILE A 220 5.90 -24.88 -13.04
CA ILE A 220 4.88 -23.89 -12.67
C ILE A 220 4.74 -23.88 -11.14
N PRO A 221 5.04 -22.76 -10.46
CA PRO A 221 4.91 -22.66 -9.01
C PRO A 221 3.44 -22.78 -8.55
N ARG A 222 3.18 -23.60 -7.51
CA ARG A 222 1.85 -23.85 -6.95
C ARG A 222 1.72 -23.50 -5.47
N ALA A 223 0.53 -23.18 -5.01
CA ALA A 223 0.22 -22.94 -3.60
C ALA A 223 0.82 -24.04 -2.67
N ALA A 224 1.37 -23.64 -1.52
CA ALA A 224 2.12 -24.50 -0.61
C ALA A 224 1.69 -24.33 0.86
N GLY A 225 0.48 -23.81 1.10
CA GLY A 225 0.02 -23.41 2.40
C GLY A 225 0.92 -22.32 2.99
N SER A 226 1.35 -22.54 4.23
CA SER A 226 2.30 -21.65 4.92
C SER A 226 3.78 -21.96 4.63
N ALA A 227 4.08 -22.99 3.84
CA ALA A 227 5.44 -23.45 3.65
C ALA A 227 6.23 -22.63 2.62
N HIS A 228 7.52 -22.41 2.92
CA HIS A 228 8.44 -21.90 1.93
C HIS A 228 8.66 -22.93 0.82
N ARG A 229 8.64 -22.46 -0.43
CA ARG A 229 8.72 -23.34 -1.61
C ARG A 229 10.05 -24.08 -1.71
N LEU A 230 11.14 -23.42 -1.35
CA LEU A 230 12.51 -23.90 -1.65
C LEU A 230 13.23 -24.57 -0.48
N VAL A 231 12.84 -24.30 0.77
CA VAL A 231 13.62 -24.72 1.95
C VAL A 231 12.71 -25.04 3.14
N GLY A 232 13.13 -25.98 3.99
CA GLY A 232 12.36 -26.41 5.15
C GLY A 232 13.22 -26.80 6.38
N PRO A 233 12.60 -26.85 7.58
CA PRO A 233 11.25 -26.36 7.85
C PRO A 233 11.21 -24.83 7.90
N TYR A 234 10.28 -24.24 7.15
CA TYR A 234 9.98 -22.82 7.15
C TYR A 234 8.48 -22.65 6.88
N GLN A 235 7.68 -22.86 7.92
CA GLN A 235 6.23 -22.98 7.80
C GLN A 235 5.52 -22.91 9.15
N ALA A 236 4.19 -22.85 9.13
CA ALA A 236 3.38 -23.10 10.31
C ALA A 236 3.39 -24.58 10.68
N VAL A 237 3.45 -24.87 11.98
CA VAL A 237 3.34 -26.21 12.57
C VAL A 237 2.33 -26.19 13.71
N ARG A 238 1.67 -27.32 13.92
CA ARG A 238 0.62 -27.48 14.92
C ARG A 238 1.17 -27.51 16.35
N ALA A 239 0.46 -26.84 17.24
CA ALA A 239 0.58 -26.94 18.70
C ALA A 239 -0.71 -27.51 19.30
N SER A 240 -0.76 -27.71 20.62
CA SER A 240 -1.97 -28.24 21.27
C SER A 240 -3.20 -27.32 21.17
N ASP A 241 -2.98 -26.02 20.97
CA ASP A 241 -3.98 -24.95 21.02
C ASP A 241 -4.07 -24.12 19.72
N GLY A 242 -3.35 -24.50 18.66
CA GLY A 242 -3.33 -23.76 17.40
C GLY A 242 -2.11 -24.06 16.55
N HIS A 243 -1.54 -23.01 15.94
CA HIS A 243 -0.34 -23.09 15.11
C HIS A 243 0.65 -21.98 15.47
N PHE A 244 1.93 -22.22 15.21
CA PHE A 244 2.98 -21.21 15.25
C PHE A 244 3.93 -21.43 14.07
N VAL A 245 4.66 -20.39 13.69
CA VAL A 245 5.59 -20.44 12.55
C VAL A 245 7.01 -20.69 13.05
N ILE A 246 7.73 -21.55 12.33
CA ILE A 246 9.14 -21.85 12.55
C ILE A 246 9.95 -21.58 11.29
N GLY A 247 11.21 -21.20 11.45
CA GLY A 247 12.20 -21.11 10.38
C GLY A 247 13.54 -21.67 10.83
N ALA A 248 13.82 -22.93 10.48
CA ALA A 248 15.06 -23.63 10.82
C ALA A 248 15.81 -24.11 9.56
N THR A 249 16.13 -23.16 8.68
CA THR A 249 16.64 -23.42 7.33
C THR A 249 18.16 -23.41 7.23
N THR A 250 18.88 -22.88 8.22
CA THR A 250 20.35 -22.92 8.25
C THR A 250 20.83 -24.05 9.16
N PRO A 251 22.03 -24.62 8.96
CA PRO A 251 22.55 -25.67 9.84
C PRO A 251 22.53 -25.27 11.34
N PRO A 252 22.97 -24.07 11.76
CA PRO A 252 22.89 -23.67 13.17
C PRO A 252 21.45 -23.65 13.71
N THR A 253 20.51 -23.07 12.96
CA THR A 253 19.10 -23.01 13.39
C THR A 253 18.43 -24.38 13.39
N TRP A 254 18.83 -25.28 12.49
CA TRP A 254 18.32 -26.65 12.43
C TRP A 254 18.77 -27.48 13.63
N THR A 255 20.07 -27.45 13.95
CA THR A 255 20.61 -28.11 15.14
C THR A 255 19.96 -27.57 16.41
N ALA A 256 19.88 -26.24 16.57
CA ALA A 256 19.25 -25.63 17.72
C ALA A 256 17.76 -26.01 17.85
N PHE A 257 17.03 -26.05 16.72
CA PHE A 257 15.64 -26.48 16.67
C PHE A 257 15.47 -27.94 17.09
N CYS A 258 16.29 -28.85 16.55
CA CYS A 258 16.23 -30.27 16.91
C CYS A 258 16.55 -30.50 18.39
N GLN A 259 17.58 -29.86 18.92
CA GLN A 259 17.93 -29.97 20.34
C GLN A 259 16.84 -29.42 21.24
N ALA A 260 16.27 -28.26 20.91
CA ALA A 260 15.19 -27.63 21.65
C ALA A 260 13.92 -28.51 21.75
N LEU A 261 13.66 -29.32 20.73
CA LEU A 261 12.48 -30.21 20.66
C LEU A 261 12.78 -31.68 20.98
N GLY A 262 14.02 -32.05 21.27
CA GLY A 262 14.40 -33.46 21.48
C GLY A 262 14.27 -34.32 20.21
N LEU A 263 14.58 -33.74 19.06
CA LEU A 263 14.49 -34.34 17.72
C LEU A 263 15.87 -34.74 17.18
N GLU A 264 16.83 -35.11 18.03
CA GLU A 264 18.21 -35.46 17.61
C GLU A 264 18.25 -36.67 16.65
N ARG A 265 17.26 -37.57 16.74
CA ARG A 265 17.12 -38.67 15.78
C ARG A 265 16.78 -38.16 14.37
N VAL A 266 15.96 -37.11 14.29
CA VAL A 266 15.53 -36.48 13.03
C VAL A 266 16.71 -35.69 12.45
N GLU A 267 17.47 -34.99 13.30
CA GLU A 267 18.66 -34.25 12.89
C GLU A 267 19.70 -35.14 12.16
N ARG A 268 19.86 -36.39 12.61
CA ARG A 268 20.85 -37.34 12.07
C ARG A 268 20.33 -38.16 10.89
N ASP A 269 19.06 -38.05 10.53
CA ASP A 269 18.49 -38.79 9.41
C ASP A 269 18.95 -38.18 8.08
N ALA A 270 19.48 -39.01 7.19
CA ALA A 270 19.99 -38.57 5.88
C ALA A 270 18.89 -37.91 5.02
N ARG A 271 17.61 -38.23 5.24
CA ARG A 271 16.47 -37.59 4.58
C ARG A 271 16.29 -36.12 4.96
N PHE A 272 16.94 -35.66 6.04
CA PHE A 272 16.79 -34.31 6.57
C PHE A 272 18.12 -33.53 6.64
N ALA A 273 19.09 -33.96 5.83
CA ALA A 273 20.49 -33.51 5.85
C ALA A 273 20.66 -31.98 5.64
N ASP A 274 19.90 -31.39 4.71
CA ASP A 274 19.91 -29.95 4.47
C ASP A 274 18.50 -29.40 4.21
N ALA A 275 18.40 -28.08 4.10
CA ALA A 275 17.12 -27.38 4.02
C ALA A 275 16.32 -27.68 2.76
N THR A 276 16.99 -27.91 1.63
CA THR A 276 16.34 -28.24 0.36
C THR A 276 15.83 -29.67 0.42
N VAL A 277 16.67 -30.61 0.86
CA VAL A 277 16.28 -32.03 1.01
C VAL A 277 15.14 -32.17 2.04
N ARG A 278 15.19 -31.41 3.14
CA ARG A 278 14.07 -31.33 4.12
C ARG A 278 12.78 -30.83 3.50
N ARG A 279 12.84 -29.91 2.53
CA ARG A 279 11.65 -29.42 1.82
C ARG A 279 11.05 -30.49 0.92
N GLU A 280 11.91 -31.24 0.21
CA GLU A 280 11.49 -32.36 -0.65
C GLU A 280 10.82 -33.48 0.17
N HIS A 281 11.26 -33.69 1.40
CA HIS A 281 10.71 -34.67 2.35
C HIS A 281 9.80 -34.04 3.41
N ALA A 282 9.20 -32.88 3.13
CA ALA A 282 8.36 -32.17 4.10
C ALA A 282 7.13 -32.98 4.55
N ASP A 283 6.57 -33.80 3.65
CA ASP A 283 5.49 -34.73 3.92
C ASP A 283 5.82 -35.74 5.04
N GLN A 284 7.10 -36.07 5.21
CA GLN A 284 7.61 -36.95 6.26
C GLN A 284 8.15 -36.17 7.47
N LEU A 285 8.80 -35.03 7.23
CA LEU A 285 9.43 -34.24 8.28
C LEU A 285 8.41 -33.55 9.19
N ILE A 286 7.40 -32.91 8.61
CA ILE A 286 6.45 -32.08 9.37
C ILE A 286 5.63 -32.92 10.34
N PRO A 287 5.11 -34.12 9.99
CA PRO A 287 4.46 -34.99 10.97
C PRO A 287 5.35 -35.33 12.17
N LEU A 288 6.65 -35.60 11.97
CA LEU A 288 7.59 -35.90 13.07
C LEU A 288 7.81 -34.70 13.99
N ILE A 289 7.83 -33.49 13.44
CA ILE A 289 7.88 -32.26 14.23
C ILE A 289 6.57 -32.10 15.02
N GLU A 290 5.43 -32.28 14.36
CA GLU A 290 4.12 -32.09 14.97
C GLU A 290 3.74 -33.14 16.01
N GLU A 291 4.30 -34.35 15.94
CA GLU A 291 4.21 -35.35 17.02
C GLU A 291 4.70 -34.79 18.36
N VAL A 292 5.74 -33.96 18.32
CA VAL A 292 6.28 -33.28 19.50
C VAL A 292 5.52 -32.00 19.79
N THR A 293 5.37 -31.11 18.80
CA THR A 293 4.84 -29.77 19.04
C THR A 293 3.36 -29.78 19.39
N ALA A 294 2.58 -30.80 19.00
CA ALA A 294 1.19 -30.93 19.40
C ALA A 294 0.99 -31.21 20.91
N ALA A 295 2.04 -31.57 21.64
CA ALA A 295 1.93 -31.93 23.06
C ALA A 295 1.80 -30.73 24.02
N ARG A 296 2.13 -29.51 23.56
CA ARG A 296 2.11 -28.30 24.41
C ARG A 296 1.57 -27.08 23.64
N PRO A 297 1.10 -26.04 24.37
CA PRO A 297 0.65 -24.80 23.76
C PRO A 297 1.75 -24.10 22.96
N ALA A 298 1.37 -23.38 21.89
CA ALA A 298 2.30 -22.66 21.02
C ALA A 298 3.26 -21.74 21.80
N ALA A 299 2.75 -21.04 22.81
CA ALA A 299 3.53 -20.12 23.63
C ALA A 299 4.72 -20.80 24.35
N GLN A 300 4.58 -22.07 24.76
CA GLN A 300 5.67 -22.79 25.42
C GLN A 300 6.78 -23.12 24.42
N TRP A 301 6.42 -23.58 23.21
CA TRP A 301 7.40 -23.85 22.16
C TRP A 301 8.11 -22.58 21.70
N LEU A 302 7.37 -21.49 21.53
CA LEU A 302 7.95 -20.21 21.17
C LEU A 302 8.97 -19.72 22.21
N SER A 303 8.72 -19.91 23.52
CA SER A 303 9.71 -19.58 24.56
C SER A 303 10.99 -20.40 24.40
N VAL A 304 10.86 -21.73 24.31
CA VAL A 304 12.01 -22.65 24.20
C VAL A 304 12.81 -22.37 22.92
N LEU A 305 12.14 -22.15 21.79
CA LEU A 305 12.77 -21.88 20.51
C LEU A 305 13.48 -20.50 20.47
N ARG A 306 12.88 -19.47 21.08
CA ARG A 306 13.52 -18.15 21.23
C ARG A 306 14.77 -18.22 22.09
N GLU A 307 14.74 -18.95 23.20
CA GLU A 307 15.90 -19.17 24.06
C GLU A 307 17.03 -19.90 23.32
N ALA A 308 16.66 -20.82 22.41
CA ALA A 308 17.60 -21.52 21.54
C ALA A 308 18.08 -20.70 20.32
N GLY A 309 17.60 -19.46 20.15
CA GLY A 309 17.95 -18.60 19.01
C GLY A 309 17.35 -19.03 17.67
N VAL A 310 16.30 -19.84 17.68
CA VAL A 310 15.60 -20.29 16.47
C VAL A 310 14.56 -19.24 16.05
N PRO A 311 14.55 -18.78 14.78
CA PRO A 311 13.48 -17.94 14.26
C PRO A 311 12.11 -18.62 14.37
N CYS A 312 11.20 -18.00 15.12
CA CYS A 312 9.83 -18.47 15.28
C CYS A 312 8.89 -17.31 15.64
N GLY A 313 7.59 -17.47 15.38
CA GLY A 313 6.59 -16.44 15.66
C GLY A 313 5.16 -16.96 15.81
N GLU A 314 4.37 -16.20 16.55
CA GLU A 314 2.93 -16.38 16.67
C GLU A 314 2.21 -16.05 15.35
N ILE A 315 1.08 -16.72 15.06
CA ILE A 315 0.14 -16.28 14.03
C ILE A 315 -0.89 -15.37 14.71
N GLN A 316 -0.77 -14.06 14.52
CA GLN A 316 -1.59 -13.05 15.20
C GLN A 316 -2.81 -12.65 14.37
N ASP A 317 -3.93 -12.37 15.06
CA ASP A 317 -5.04 -11.63 14.47
C ASP A 317 -4.79 -10.11 14.50
N TYR A 318 -5.69 -9.33 13.89
CA TYR A 318 -5.54 -7.88 13.87
C TYR A 318 -5.73 -7.22 15.25
N ALA A 319 -6.48 -7.83 16.18
CA ALA A 319 -6.61 -7.26 17.53
C ALA A 319 -5.28 -7.34 18.27
N ALA A 320 -4.57 -8.46 18.16
CA ALA A 320 -3.24 -8.64 18.71
C ALA A 320 -2.21 -7.73 18.01
N VAL A 321 -2.20 -7.67 16.67
CA VAL A 321 -1.27 -6.78 15.93
C VAL A 321 -1.49 -5.31 16.28
N LEU A 322 -2.73 -4.84 16.36
CA LEU A 322 -3.03 -3.42 16.65
C LEU A 322 -2.72 -3.01 18.10
N ASN A 323 -2.49 -3.99 18.99
CA ASN A 323 -2.10 -3.80 20.39
C ASN A 323 -0.70 -4.38 20.69
N ASP A 324 0.08 -4.71 19.67
CA ASP A 324 1.37 -5.38 19.83
C ASP A 324 2.37 -4.50 20.63
N PRO A 325 3.01 -5.02 21.69
CA PRO A 325 3.94 -4.26 22.52
C PRO A 325 5.13 -3.68 21.75
N HIS A 326 5.61 -4.38 20.72
CA HIS A 326 6.73 -3.91 19.91
C HIS A 326 6.33 -2.75 19.01
N LEU A 327 5.17 -2.82 18.34
CA LEU A 327 4.63 -1.73 17.54
C LEU A 327 4.28 -0.50 18.39
N LEU A 328 3.73 -0.70 19.59
CA LEU A 328 3.48 0.36 20.57
C LEU A 328 4.78 1.02 21.04
N ALA A 329 5.79 0.24 21.45
CA ALA A 329 7.10 0.75 21.86
C ALA A 329 7.82 1.47 20.71
N ARG A 330 7.54 1.07 19.46
CA ARG A 330 8.00 1.73 18.25
C ARG A 330 7.11 2.90 17.82
N ALA A 331 6.14 3.33 18.61
CA ALA A 331 5.24 4.43 18.28
C ALA A 331 4.71 4.34 16.83
N PHE A 332 4.40 3.12 16.39
CA PHE A 332 4.01 2.88 15.01
C PHE A 332 2.59 3.38 14.76
N PHE A 333 1.70 3.28 15.73
CA PHE A 333 0.35 3.84 15.64
C PHE A 333 0.33 5.32 16.00
N VAL A 334 -0.50 6.08 15.31
CA VAL A 334 -0.64 7.53 15.51
C VAL A 334 -2.09 7.90 15.79
N ASP A 335 -2.29 8.85 16.67
CA ASP A 335 -3.60 9.45 16.95
C ASP A 335 -3.67 10.81 16.25
N LEU A 336 -4.65 10.97 15.36
CA LEU A 336 -4.78 12.12 14.47
C LEU A 336 -6.06 12.89 14.78
N GLN A 337 -6.02 14.22 14.74
CA GLN A 337 -7.23 15.03 14.85
C GLN A 337 -7.96 15.07 13.51
N HIS A 338 -9.28 14.93 13.56
CA HIS A 338 -10.20 14.99 12.43
C HIS A 338 -11.36 15.96 12.74
N PRO A 339 -11.76 16.85 11.81
CA PRO A 339 -12.75 17.91 12.09
C PRO A 339 -14.09 17.41 12.64
N ARG A 340 -14.58 16.26 12.16
CA ARG A 340 -15.85 15.66 12.60
C ARG A 340 -15.70 14.58 13.68
N LEU A 341 -14.90 13.55 13.39
CA LEU A 341 -14.67 12.37 14.25
C LEU A 341 -13.85 12.61 15.53
N GLY A 342 -13.26 13.80 15.73
CA GLY A 342 -12.35 14.04 16.86
C GLY A 342 -11.03 13.29 16.66
N THR A 343 -10.63 12.46 17.62
CA THR A 343 -9.36 11.71 17.53
C THR A 343 -9.56 10.38 16.79
N VAL A 344 -8.80 10.15 15.72
CA VAL A 344 -8.81 8.91 14.94
C VAL A 344 -7.45 8.23 15.01
N ARG A 345 -7.44 6.96 15.41
CA ARG A 345 -6.21 6.14 15.41
C ARG A 345 -5.94 5.56 14.03
N ALA A 346 -4.68 5.63 13.59
CA ALA A 346 -4.22 5.16 12.29
C ALA A 346 -2.87 4.43 12.39
N LEU A 347 -2.55 3.65 11.35
CA LEU A 347 -1.20 3.14 11.14
C LEU A 347 -0.27 4.32 10.83
N GLY A 348 0.94 4.34 11.36
CA GLY A 348 1.96 5.33 11.01
C GLY A 348 2.72 4.93 9.75
N THR A 349 3.90 5.53 9.57
CA THR A 349 4.83 5.17 8.50
C THR A 349 5.91 4.22 9.02
N PRO A 350 6.28 3.17 8.25
CA PRO A 350 7.41 2.32 8.61
C PRO A 350 8.76 3.02 8.39
N LEU A 351 8.78 4.16 7.68
CA LEU A 351 9.99 4.91 7.38
C LEU A 351 10.47 5.70 8.59
N ARG A 352 11.72 5.45 9.02
CA ARG A 352 12.40 6.22 10.06
C ARG A 352 13.68 6.81 9.51
N PHE A 353 13.76 8.13 9.49
CA PHE A 353 14.93 8.85 9.03
C PHE A 353 15.82 9.22 10.22
N GLY A 354 17.14 9.13 10.05
CA GLY A 354 18.09 9.45 11.12
C GLY A 354 18.20 10.95 11.42
N SER A 355 18.07 11.80 10.40
CA SER A 355 18.29 13.25 10.50
C SER A 355 17.09 14.11 10.04
N SER A 356 16.02 13.47 9.55
CA SER A 356 14.75 14.11 9.17
C SER A 356 13.59 13.34 9.80
N ARG A 357 12.35 13.78 9.59
CA ARG A 357 11.17 13.05 10.09
C ARG A 357 10.05 13.06 9.08
N ALA A 358 9.31 11.97 9.03
CA ALA A 358 7.98 11.95 8.44
C ALA A 358 7.05 12.92 9.19
N ARG A 359 6.05 13.43 8.49
CA ARG A 359 5.11 14.44 8.99
C ARG A 359 3.67 13.95 8.76
N ILE A 360 3.14 13.25 9.75
CA ILE A 360 1.74 12.83 9.80
C ILE A 360 1.01 13.77 10.75
N THR A 361 0.07 14.57 10.25
CA THR A 361 -0.41 15.74 11.03
C THR A 361 -1.89 15.70 11.40
N ARG A 362 -2.75 15.16 10.54
CA ARG A 362 -4.22 15.19 10.72
C ARG A 362 -4.88 14.02 10.02
N GLY A 363 -6.10 13.68 10.43
CA GLY A 363 -6.94 12.75 9.69
C GLY A 363 -7.27 13.28 8.30
N GLY A 364 -7.86 12.43 7.46
CA GLY A 364 -8.26 12.82 6.12
C GLY A 364 -9.28 13.97 6.12
N PRO A 365 -9.26 14.83 5.09
CA PRO A 365 -10.07 16.04 5.07
C PRO A 365 -11.56 15.77 4.79
N LEU A 366 -12.44 16.66 5.27
CA LEU A 366 -13.82 16.71 4.78
C LEU A 366 -13.82 17.04 3.28
N LEU A 367 -14.86 16.63 2.57
CA LEU A 367 -15.00 16.94 1.14
C LEU A 367 -15.05 18.47 0.95
N GLY A 368 -14.09 19.01 0.20
CA GLY A 368 -14.00 20.45 -0.08
C GLY A 368 -13.63 21.30 1.13
N GLU A 369 -13.06 20.71 2.19
CA GLU A 369 -12.64 21.44 3.41
C GLU A 369 -11.71 22.62 3.11
N HIS A 370 -10.87 22.49 2.08
CA HIS A 370 -9.83 23.45 1.75
C HIS A 370 -10.10 24.15 0.41
N THR A 371 -11.31 24.07 -0.14
CA THR A 371 -11.63 24.60 -1.47
C THR A 371 -11.29 26.08 -1.60
N ARG A 372 -11.73 26.92 -0.64
CA ARG A 372 -11.46 28.36 -0.68
C ARG A 372 -9.98 28.69 -0.60
N ASP A 373 -9.26 28.03 0.31
CA ASP A 373 -7.83 28.27 0.53
C ASP A 373 -7.02 27.88 -0.70
N VAL A 374 -7.29 26.71 -1.28
CA VAL A 374 -6.62 26.23 -2.49
C VAL A 374 -6.92 27.13 -3.69
N LEU A 375 -8.15 27.63 -3.85
CA LEU A 375 -8.48 28.59 -4.91
C LEU A 375 -7.77 29.93 -4.72
N ALA A 376 -7.67 30.44 -3.49
CA ALA A 376 -6.92 31.67 -3.20
C ALA A 376 -5.42 31.49 -3.51
N GLU A 377 -4.82 30.35 -3.15
CA GLU A 377 -3.43 30.01 -3.50
C GLU A 377 -3.19 29.89 -5.01
N ALA A 378 -4.22 29.51 -5.78
CA ALA A 378 -4.20 29.52 -7.24
C ALA A 378 -4.32 30.93 -7.85
N GLY A 379 -4.51 31.96 -7.02
CA GLY A 379 -4.56 33.37 -7.41
C GLY A 379 -5.95 33.89 -7.75
N TYR A 380 -7.02 33.18 -7.40
CA TYR A 380 -8.38 33.68 -7.57
C TYR A 380 -8.72 34.69 -6.48
N ALA A 381 -9.24 35.85 -6.88
CA ALA A 381 -9.78 36.84 -5.96
C ALA A 381 -11.07 36.32 -5.32
N ARG A 382 -11.43 36.86 -4.14
CA ARG A 382 -12.62 36.44 -3.39
C ARG A 382 -13.89 36.40 -4.25
N ALA A 383 -14.11 37.40 -5.10
CA ALA A 383 -15.28 37.45 -5.99
C ALA A 383 -15.29 36.32 -7.03
N GLU A 384 -14.12 35.95 -7.57
CA GLU A 384 -13.99 34.84 -8.51
C GLU A 384 -14.25 33.49 -7.82
N VAL A 385 -13.79 33.35 -6.57
CA VAL A 385 -14.08 32.16 -5.73
C VAL A 385 -15.58 32.00 -5.52
N GLU A 386 -16.31 33.07 -5.16
CA GLU A 386 -17.77 32.99 -5.06
C GLU A 386 -18.42 32.66 -6.41
N GLY A 387 -17.88 33.18 -7.52
CA GLY A 387 -18.33 32.83 -8.87
C GLY A 387 -18.18 31.33 -9.19
N LEU A 388 -17.05 30.73 -8.83
CA LEU A 388 -16.79 29.30 -9.02
C LEU A 388 -17.70 28.43 -8.15
N ILE A 389 -17.97 28.85 -6.91
CA ILE A 389 -18.87 28.13 -6.00
C ILE A 389 -20.32 28.23 -6.47
N SER A 390 -20.79 29.44 -6.79
CA SER A 390 -22.18 29.68 -7.22
C SER A 390 -22.52 29.03 -8.55
N SER A 391 -21.55 28.87 -9.45
CA SER A 391 -21.72 28.14 -10.72
C SER A 391 -21.66 26.62 -10.59
N GLY A 392 -21.32 26.09 -9.41
CA GLY A 392 -21.12 24.65 -9.19
C GLY A 392 -19.80 24.11 -9.74
N ALA A 393 -18.89 24.97 -10.23
CA ALA A 393 -17.56 24.56 -10.66
C ALA A 393 -16.70 24.07 -9.48
N ALA A 394 -16.93 24.62 -8.29
CA ALA A 394 -16.31 24.20 -7.04
C ALA A 394 -17.36 24.10 -5.92
N GLN A 395 -17.04 23.38 -4.85
CA GLN A 395 -17.89 23.28 -3.66
C GLN A 395 -17.05 23.39 -2.39
N GLU A 396 -17.61 24.02 -1.35
CA GLU A 396 -17.00 24.04 -0.02
C GLU A 396 -17.62 22.96 0.89
N ALA A 397 -16.88 22.57 1.93
CA ALA A 397 -17.40 21.65 2.93
C ALA A 397 -18.66 22.21 3.59
N ALA A 398 -19.70 21.39 3.68
CA ALA A 398 -20.86 21.71 4.50
C ALA A 398 -20.48 21.60 5.98
N LEU A 399 -20.09 22.72 6.59
CA LEU A 399 -19.89 22.84 8.03
C LEU A 399 -21.27 22.98 8.72
N GLY A 400 -22.07 21.91 8.68
CA GLY A 400 -23.35 21.80 9.40
C GLY A 400 -23.14 21.19 10.78
N ALA A 401 -23.82 21.75 11.80
CA ALA A 401 -23.72 21.41 13.22
C ALA A 401 -23.79 19.90 13.52
N ARG A 402 -23.07 19.46 14.57
CA ARG A 402 -23.22 18.12 15.13
C ARG A 402 -24.72 17.80 15.29
N PRO A 403 -25.20 16.63 14.82
CA PRO A 403 -26.59 16.25 15.03
C PRO A 403 -26.96 16.22 16.52
#